data_AF-A0A0D0A376-F1
#
_entry.id   AF-A0A0D0A376-F1
#
_cell.length_a   1.000
_cell.length_b   1.000
_cell.length_c   1.000
_cell.angle_alpha   90.00
_cell.angle_beta   90.00
_cell.angle_gamma   90.00
#
_symmetry.space_group_name_H-M   'P 1'
#
loop_
_entity.id
_entity.type
_entity.pdbx_description
1 polymer ?
#
loop_
_entity_poly.entity_id
_entity_poly.type
_entity_poly.pdbx_seq_one_letter_code
_entity_poly.pdbx_strand_id
1 'polypeptide(L)'
;MTITNPTQLIDEFKKSGEFDRLRRDLLSHFQRSDRTDAFKSRVDDIARQRLSSDPKLISMPNDAIQRELLGEIDRYPIVERAVADAPLLSDPSFIAGIRASLERTMSAGRGEKNNATPSQSTPNLLPCDSSNPDFTPAIPQPNGSLTPSAPQKE
;
A
#
# COMPACT_ATOMS: atom_id res chain seq x y z
N MET A 1 1.13 18.33 26.80
CA MET A 1 0.29 19.52 26.56
C MET A 1 -1.12 19.17 27.02
N THR A 2 -1.76 19.97 27.87
CA THR A 2 -3.13 19.71 28.30
C THR A 2 -4.11 20.01 27.16
N ILE A 3 -4.84 19.00 26.72
CA ILE A 3 -5.86 19.11 25.67
C ILE A 3 -7.14 19.65 26.31
N THR A 4 -7.55 20.87 25.96
CA THR A 4 -8.74 21.54 26.50
C THR A 4 -9.88 21.65 25.51
N ASN A 5 -9.62 21.51 24.21
CA ASN A 5 -10.64 21.64 23.15
C ASN A 5 -10.58 20.49 22.14
N PRO A 6 -11.70 20.14 21.47
CA PRO A 6 -11.75 19.07 20.47
C PRO A 6 -10.74 19.24 19.32
N THR A 7 -10.52 20.47 18.87
CA THR A 7 -9.54 20.76 17.80
C THR A 7 -8.12 20.38 18.22
N GLN A 8 -7.74 20.68 19.47
CA GLN A 8 -6.43 20.31 20.01
C GLN A 8 -6.27 18.80 20.11
N LEU A 9 -7.34 18.07 20.42
CA LEU A 9 -7.32 16.60 20.44
C LEU A 9 -6.99 16.04 19.04
N ILE A 10 -7.65 16.57 18.01
CA ILE A 10 -7.42 16.15 16.63
C ILE A 10 -5.99 16.51 16.19
N ASP A 11 -5.50 17.69 16.57
CA ASP A 11 -4.15 18.12 16.21
C ASP A 11 -3.08 17.24 16.87
N GLU A 12 -3.22 16.95 18.16
CA GLU A 12 -2.30 16.04 18.87
C GLU A 12 -2.42 14.60 18.37
N PHE A 13 -3.62 14.16 17.97
CA PHE A 13 -3.85 12.86 17.34
C PHE A 13 -3.20 12.76 15.95
N LYS A 14 -3.19 13.84 15.18
CA LYS A 14 -2.44 13.91 13.91
C LYS A 14 -0.94 13.89 14.16
N LYS A 15 -0.45 14.65 15.15
CA LYS A 15 0.98 14.68 15.51
C LYS A 15 1.51 13.35 16.05
N SER A 16 0.66 12.53 16.69
CA SER A 16 1.07 11.21 17.21
C SER A 16 1.32 10.18 16.10
N GLY A 17 0.95 10.46 14.86
CA GLY A 17 1.08 9.53 13.73
C GLY A 17 0.01 8.42 13.69
N GLU A 18 -0.95 8.42 14.62
CA GLU A 18 -2.08 7.48 14.61
C GLU A 18 -2.99 7.71 13.40
N PHE A 19 -3.09 8.95 12.92
CA PHE A 19 -3.81 9.26 11.67
C PHE A 19 -3.19 8.57 10.45
N ASP A 20 -1.85 8.61 10.33
CA ASP A 20 -1.16 7.94 9.22
C ASP A 20 -1.21 6.42 9.35
N ARG A 21 -1.15 5.89 10.58
CA ARG A 21 -1.41 4.48 10.84
C ARG A 21 -2.81 4.07 10.37
N LEU A 22 -3.85 4.83 10.74
CA LEU A 22 -5.22 4.57 10.34
C LEU A 22 -5.39 4.58 8.82
N ARG A 23 -4.77 5.55 8.15
CA ARG A 23 -4.78 5.65 6.68
C ARG A 23 -4.15 4.42 6.03
N ARG A 24 -3.02 3.93 6.56
CA ARG A 24 -2.35 2.72 6.05
C ARG A 24 -3.17 1.46 6.29
N ASP A 25 -3.77 1.31 7.46
CA ASP A 25 -4.64 0.16 7.77
C ASP A 25 -5.87 0.16 6.86
N LEU A 26 -6.53 1.31 6.69
CA LEU A 26 -7.67 1.44 5.79
C LEU A 26 -7.29 1.08 4.34
N LEU A 27 -6.17 1.61 3.83
CA LEU A 27 -5.69 1.29 2.49
C LEU A 27 -5.35 -0.20 2.34
N SER A 28 -4.69 -0.79 3.34
CA SER A 28 -4.33 -2.21 3.32
C SER A 28 -5.56 -3.12 3.32
N HIS A 29 -6.57 -2.78 4.11
CA HIS A 29 -7.84 -3.49 4.12
C HIS A 29 -8.58 -3.36 2.79
N PHE A 30 -8.61 -2.15 2.21
CA PHE A 30 -9.21 -1.93 0.91
C PHE A 30 -8.56 -2.79 -0.17
N GLN A 31 -7.22 -2.76 -0.26
CA GLN A 31 -6.43 -3.51 -1.24
C GLN A 31 -6.59 -5.03 -1.12
N ARG A 32 -6.79 -5.56 0.09
CA ARG A 32 -7.01 -6.99 0.34
C ARG A 32 -8.46 -7.44 0.13
N SER A 33 -9.39 -6.49 -0.03
CA SER A 33 -10.80 -6.80 -0.24
C SER A 33 -11.12 -7.00 -1.72
N ASP A 34 -12.12 -7.83 -2.00
CA ASP A 34 -12.65 -8.11 -3.35
C ASP A 34 -13.18 -6.84 -4.06
N ARG A 35 -13.29 -5.72 -3.33
CA ARG A 35 -13.80 -4.45 -3.83
C ARG A 35 -12.79 -3.69 -4.67
N THR A 36 -11.51 -4.00 -4.53
CA THR A 36 -10.47 -3.39 -5.36
C THR A 36 -10.74 -3.66 -6.84
N ASP A 37 -11.21 -4.85 -7.18
CA ASP A 37 -11.49 -5.20 -8.57
C ASP A 37 -12.79 -4.56 -9.08
N ALA A 38 -13.82 -4.46 -8.23
CA ALA A 38 -15.02 -3.68 -8.56
C ALA A 38 -14.70 -2.19 -8.75
N PHE A 39 -13.79 -1.63 -7.95
CA PHE A 39 -13.30 -0.26 -8.08
C PHE A 39 -12.55 -0.06 -9.41
N LYS A 40 -11.60 -0.95 -9.73
CA LYS A 40 -10.87 -0.92 -11.02
C LYS A 40 -11.81 -1.04 -12.20
N SER A 41 -12.77 -1.97 -12.16
CA SER A 41 -13.77 -2.14 -13.22
C SER A 41 -14.53 -0.84 -13.46
N ARG A 42 -14.92 -0.13 -12.40
CA ARG A 42 -15.65 1.14 -12.53
C ARG A 42 -14.80 2.26 -13.12
N VAL A 43 -13.51 2.31 -12.78
CA VAL A 43 -12.55 3.23 -13.39
C VAL A 43 -12.39 2.92 -14.88
N ASP A 44 -12.23 1.65 -15.23
CA ASP A 44 -12.13 1.18 -16.62
C ASP A 44 -13.39 1.50 -17.41
N ASP A 45 -14.58 1.31 -16.83
CA ASP A 45 -15.85 1.63 -17.46
C ASP A 45 -15.96 3.13 -17.79
N ILE A 46 -15.57 4.00 -16.87
CA ILE A 46 -15.57 5.45 -17.07
C ILE A 46 -14.57 5.84 -18.16
N ALA A 47 -13.37 5.27 -18.13
CA ALA A 47 -12.35 5.52 -19.16
C ALA A 47 -12.83 5.07 -20.55
N ARG A 48 -13.41 3.86 -20.66
CA ARG A 48 -13.98 3.33 -21.90
C ARG A 48 -15.14 4.17 -22.40
N GLN A 49 -16.03 4.60 -21.50
CA GLN A 49 -17.15 5.48 -21.84
C GLN A 49 -16.64 6.82 -22.38
N ARG A 50 -15.60 7.41 -21.76
CA ARG A 50 -15.00 8.66 -22.21
C ARG A 50 -14.37 8.52 -23.60
N LEU A 51 -13.58 7.48 -23.83
CA LEU A 51 -12.98 7.19 -25.15
C LEU A 51 -14.03 6.95 -26.24
N SER A 52 -15.11 6.25 -25.89
CA SER A 52 -16.20 5.98 -26.83
C SER A 52 -17.02 7.23 -27.16
N SER A 53 -17.15 8.15 -26.19
CA SER A 53 -17.90 9.39 -26.35
C SER A 53 -17.17 10.45 -27.18
N ASP A 54 -15.84 10.47 -27.15
CA ASP A 54 -15.04 11.43 -27.89
C ASP A 54 -13.88 10.74 -28.62
N PRO A 55 -14.08 10.38 -29.91
CA PRO A 55 -13.08 9.68 -30.69
C PRO A 55 -11.83 10.54 -31.00
N LYS A 56 -11.89 11.86 -30.77
CA LYS A 56 -10.73 12.74 -30.98
C LYS A 56 -9.64 12.48 -29.95
N LEU A 57 -10.00 11.99 -28.75
CA LEU A 57 -9.04 11.58 -27.73
C LEU A 57 -8.10 10.50 -28.25
N ILE A 58 -8.58 9.56 -29.06
CA ILE A 58 -7.75 8.45 -29.58
C ILE A 58 -6.62 8.99 -30.49
N SER A 59 -6.82 10.14 -31.13
CA SER A 59 -5.84 10.78 -32.00
C SER A 59 -4.85 11.70 -31.27
N MET A 60 -5.03 11.92 -29.96
CA MET A 60 -4.16 12.78 -29.16
C MET A 60 -2.89 12.05 -28.70
N PRO A 61 -1.83 12.78 -28.33
CA PRO A 61 -0.68 12.18 -27.65
C PRO A 61 -1.08 11.59 -26.30
N ASN A 62 -0.44 10.48 -25.92
CA ASN A 62 -0.76 9.70 -24.70
C ASN A 62 -0.88 10.56 -23.43
N ASP A 63 0.00 11.54 -23.24
CA ASP A 63 -0.02 12.42 -22.06
C ASP A 63 -1.30 13.26 -21.97
N ALA A 64 -1.84 13.70 -23.12
CA ALA A 64 -3.07 14.47 -23.17
C ALA A 64 -4.29 13.58 -22.89
N ILE A 65 -4.29 12.34 -23.43
CA ILE A 65 -5.32 11.34 -23.17
C ILE A 65 -5.35 11.00 -21.67
N GLN A 66 -4.19 10.72 -21.08
CA GLN A 66 -4.09 10.37 -19.67
C GLN A 66 -4.62 11.50 -18.78
N ARG A 67 -4.28 12.75 -19.09
CA ARG A 67 -4.76 13.91 -18.33
C ARG A 67 -6.27 14.06 -18.41
N GLU A 68 -6.86 13.93 -19.60
CA GLU A 68 -8.30 13.98 -19.80
C GLU A 68 -9.03 12.85 -19.09
N LEU A 69 -8.51 11.62 -19.19
CA LEU A 69 -9.10 10.46 -18.50
C LEU A 69 -9.03 10.62 -16.98
N LEU A 70 -7.89 11.07 -16.46
CA LEU A 70 -7.73 11.28 -15.02
C LEU A 70 -8.67 12.40 -14.53
N GLY A 71 -8.82 13.47 -15.32
CA GLY A 71 -9.77 14.54 -15.04
C GLY A 71 -11.22 14.10 -15.12
N GLU A 72 -11.56 13.15 -16.00
CA GLU A 72 -12.90 12.57 -16.06
C GLU A 72 -13.17 11.66 -14.86
N ILE A 73 -12.21 10.81 -14.47
CA ILE A 73 -12.31 9.94 -13.29
C ILE A 73 -12.54 10.77 -12.03
N ASP A 74 -11.82 11.90 -11.87
CA ASP A 74 -11.93 12.79 -10.71
C ASP A 74 -13.30 13.48 -10.59
N ARG A 75 -14.08 13.59 -11.67
CA ARG A 75 -15.46 14.12 -11.62
C ARG A 75 -16.43 13.17 -10.92
N TYR A 76 -16.09 11.89 -10.84
CA TYR A 76 -16.92 10.91 -10.17
C TYR A 76 -16.37 10.66 -8.76
N PRO A 77 -17.21 10.74 -7.70
CA PRO A 77 -16.78 10.45 -6.33
C PRO A 77 -16.67 8.93 -6.10
N ILE A 78 -15.85 8.25 -6.91
CA ILE A 78 -15.73 6.79 -6.93
C ILE A 78 -15.01 6.31 -5.66
N VAL A 79 -13.99 7.05 -5.24
CA VAL A 79 -13.20 6.72 -4.05
C VAL A 79 -14.06 6.88 -2.80
N GLU A 80 -14.78 7.99 -2.68
CA GLU A 80 -15.66 8.27 -1.55
C GLU A 80 -16.76 7.22 -1.42
N ARG A 81 -17.36 6.81 -2.55
CA ARG A 81 -18.37 5.74 -2.55
C ARG A 81 -17.77 4.40 -2.15
N ALA A 82 -16.63 4.03 -2.74
CA ALA A 82 -15.96 2.77 -2.44
C ALA A 82 -15.54 2.66 -0.96
N VAL A 83 -15.12 3.77 -0.35
CA VAL A 83 -14.76 3.86 1.07
C VAL A 83 -15.98 3.94 1.98
N ALA A 84 -17.03 4.68 1.61
CA ALA A 84 -18.26 4.79 2.40
C ALA A 84 -18.94 3.44 2.59
N ASP A 85 -18.91 2.59 1.55
CA ASP A 85 -19.48 1.25 1.62
C ASP A 85 -18.60 0.28 2.44
N ALA A 86 -17.39 0.68 2.87
CA ALA A 86 -16.38 -0.21 3.48
C ALA A 86 -16.87 -0.79 4.84
N PRO A 87 -16.86 -2.12 5.01
CA PRO A 87 -17.35 -2.75 6.23
C PRO A 87 -16.39 -2.53 7.39
N LEU A 88 -15.13 -2.16 7.11
CA LEU A 88 -14.13 -1.80 8.11
C LEU A 88 -14.58 -0.62 8.99
N LEU A 89 -15.29 0.37 8.42
CA LEU A 89 -15.81 1.50 9.19
C LEU A 89 -16.99 1.10 10.09
N SER A 90 -17.58 -0.06 9.83
CA SER A 90 -18.65 -0.66 10.64
C SER A 90 -18.11 -1.71 11.63
N ASP A 91 -16.82 -2.04 11.59
CA ASP A 91 -16.21 -3.02 12.50
C ASP A 91 -16.03 -2.40 13.90
N PRO A 92 -16.69 -2.95 14.94
CA PRO A 92 -16.55 -2.45 16.30
C PRO A 92 -15.11 -2.53 16.84
N SER A 93 -14.32 -3.49 16.35
CA SER A 93 -12.91 -3.67 16.75
C SER A 93 -12.05 -2.51 16.25
N PHE A 94 -12.28 -2.09 15.01
CA PHE A 94 -11.64 -0.94 14.40
C PHE A 94 -12.01 0.36 15.13
N ILE A 95 -13.29 0.56 15.43
CA ILE A 95 -13.77 1.72 16.20
C ILE A 95 -13.18 1.73 17.62
N ALA A 96 -13.12 0.57 18.29
CA ALA A 96 -12.50 0.45 19.60
C ALA A 96 -11.01 0.82 19.57
N GLY A 97 -10.29 0.44 18.51
CA GLY A 97 -8.90 0.84 18.29
C GLY A 97 -8.72 2.35 18.18
N ILE A 98 -9.61 3.04 17.45
CA ILE A 98 -9.61 4.51 17.34
C ILE A 98 -9.91 5.17 18.69
N ARG A 99 -10.87 4.64 19.45
CA ARG A 99 -11.19 5.17 20.79
C ARG A 99 -10.01 5.02 21.74
N ALA A 100 -9.36 3.86 21.75
CA ALA A 100 -8.20 3.61 22.58
C ALA A 100 -7.01 4.52 22.23
N SER A 101 -6.79 4.81 20.94
CA SER A 101 -5.74 5.76 20.53
C SER A 101 -6.08 7.21 20.88
N LEU A 102 -7.35 7.62 20.77
CA LEU A 102 -7.80 8.93 21.25
C LEU A 102 -7.64 9.09 22.77
N GLU A 103 -8.06 8.10 23.55
CA GLU A 103 -7.88 8.08 25.00
C GLU A 103 -6.40 8.17 25.38
N ARG A 104 -5.53 7.43 24.68
CA ARG A 104 -4.07 7.52 24.86
C ARG A 104 -3.56 8.93 24.58
N THR A 105 -4.01 9.58 23.51
CA THR A 105 -3.63 10.98 23.20
C THR A 105 -4.11 11.94 24.30
N MET A 106 -5.31 11.75 24.83
CA MET A 106 -5.82 12.54 25.96
C MET A 106 -5.01 12.37 27.25
N SER A 107 -4.62 11.14 27.58
CA SER A 107 -3.83 10.83 28.77
C SER A 107 -2.37 11.27 28.64
N ALA A 108 -1.77 11.13 27.45
CA ALA A 108 -0.43 11.62 27.16
C ALA A 108 -0.32 13.14 27.31
N GLY A 109 -1.40 13.87 26.99
CA GLY A 109 -1.49 15.31 27.22
C GLY A 109 -1.45 15.71 28.70
N ARG A 110 -1.93 14.84 29.59
CA ARG A 110 -2.04 15.06 31.05
C ARG A 110 -0.77 14.70 31.84
N GLY A 111 0.29 14.24 31.17
CA GLY A 111 1.59 14.00 31.81
C GLY A 111 1.79 12.60 32.39
N GLU A 112 0.88 11.66 32.14
CA GLU A 112 1.10 10.26 32.50
C GLU A 112 2.04 9.61 31.46
N LYS A 113 3.33 9.57 31.79
CA LYS A 113 4.31 8.72 31.13
C LYS A 113 4.00 7.26 31.46
N ASN A 114 2.95 6.71 30.86
CA ASN A 114 2.73 5.26 30.90
C ASN A 114 3.68 4.60 29.91
N ASN A 115 4.74 4.05 30.48
CA ASN A 115 5.71 3.17 29.88
C ASN A 115 5.00 1.89 29.43
N ALA A 116 4.35 1.93 28.26
CA ALA A 116 3.77 0.76 27.63
C ALA A 116 4.71 0.30 26.52
N THR A 117 5.63 -0.58 26.89
CA THR A 117 6.39 -1.44 25.99
C THR A 117 5.45 -2.03 24.94
N PRO A 118 5.73 -1.92 23.63
CA PRO A 118 5.05 -2.75 22.66
C PRO A 118 5.50 -4.18 22.92
N SER A 119 4.62 -5.01 23.49
CA SER A 119 4.76 -6.46 23.41
C SER A 119 4.83 -6.84 21.94
N GLN A 120 6.05 -7.00 21.44
CA GLN A 120 6.33 -7.82 20.29
C GLN A 120 5.86 -9.23 20.65
N SER A 121 4.72 -9.62 20.11
CA SER A 121 4.40 -11.01 19.86
C SER A 121 5.53 -11.59 19.01
N THR A 122 6.47 -12.23 19.70
CA THR A 122 7.44 -13.16 19.15
C THR A 122 6.68 -14.30 18.48
N PRO A 123 6.80 -14.51 17.16
CA PRO A 123 6.48 -15.81 16.62
C PRO A 123 7.61 -16.76 17.04
N ASN A 124 7.22 -17.86 17.66
CA ASN A 124 8.06 -19.03 17.98
C ASN A 124 9.12 -19.28 16.89
N LEU A 125 10.39 -19.03 17.21
CA LEU A 125 11.51 -19.66 16.52
C LEU A 125 11.65 -21.07 17.09
N LEU A 126 11.22 -22.05 16.29
CA LEU A 126 11.62 -23.44 16.45
C LEU A 126 13.16 -23.54 16.41
N PRO A 127 13.78 -24.45 17.17
CA PRO A 127 15.21 -24.71 17.08
C PRO A 127 15.55 -25.30 15.71
N CYS A 128 16.50 -24.68 15.00
CA CYS A 128 17.16 -25.30 13.87
C CYS A 128 17.98 -26.49 14.38
N ASP A 129 17.54 -27.70 14.05
CA ASP A 129 18.37 -28.90 14.08
C ASP A 129 18.32 -29.54 12.70
N SER A 130 19.35 -29.25 11.90
CA SER A 130 19.61 -29.96 10.64
C SER A 130 21.07 -30.37 10.66
N SER A 131 21.28 -31.58 11.14
CA SER A 131 22.52 -32.33 11.03
C SER A 131 22.70 -32.90 9.61
N ASN A 132 23.94 -32.79 9.08
CA ASN A 132 24.62 -33.61 8.04
C ASN A 132 24.29 -33.40 6.53
N PRO A 133 25.18 -33.86 5.60
CA PRO A 133 26.64 -33.76 5.55
C PRO A 133 27.17 -33.31 4.16
N ASP A 134 28.47 -32.97 4.14
CA ASP A 134 29.44 -33.00 3.03
C ASP A 134 28.96 -33.56 1.67
N PHE A 135 28.94 -32.71 0.63
CA PHE A 135 29.11 -33.14 -0.77
C PHE A 135 29.64 -31.97 -1.62
N THR A 136 30.91 -32.05 -1.98
CA THR A 136 31.48 -31.39 -3.16
C THR A 136 31.01 -32.10 -4.43
N PRO A 137 30.80 -31.37 -5.55
CA PRO A 137 31.61 -31.71 -6.72
C PRO A 137 32.01 -30.52 -7.62
N ALA A 138 33.29 -30.58 -8.01
CA ALA A 138 33.92 -30.22 -9.30
C ALA A 138 33.33 -29.11 -10.20
N ILE A 139 34.12 -28.04 -10.32
CA ILE A 139 34.07 -27.03 -11.41
C ILE A 139 34.97 -27.51 -12.56
N PRO A 140 34.50 -27.58 -13.82
CA PRO A 140 35.38 -27.65 -14.98
C PRO A 140 35.72 -26.24 -15.50
N GLN A 141 37.01 -25.93 -15.58
CA GLN A 141 37.55 -24.75 -16.26
C GLN A 141 37.38 -24.84 -17.78
N PRO A 142 37.15 -23.73 -18.50
CA PRO A 142 37.48 -23.64 -19.92
C PRO A 142 38.76 -22.82 -20.11
N ASN A 143 39.86 -23.51 -20.40
CA ASN A 143 41.05 -22.93 -21.03
C ASN A 143 41.20 -23.54 -22.43
N GLY A 144 41.25 -22.70 -23.46
CA GLY A 144 41.47 -23.15 -24.84
C GLY A 144 41.35 -22.02 -25.86
N SER A 145 42.40 -21.21 -25.97
CA SER A 145 42.67 -20.37 -27.15
C SER A 145 42.80 -21.23 -28.42
N LEU A 146 42.43 -20.69 -29.60
CA LEU A 146 43.19 -20.78 -30.87
C LEU A 146 42.46 -20.04 -32.04
N THR A 147 43.09 -18.94 -32.48
CA THR A 147 43.26 -18.39 -33.85
C THR A 147 42.10 -18.31 -34.88
N PRO A 148 41.85 -17.12 -35.47
CA PRO A 148 41.22 -16.99 -36.79
C PRO A 148 42.28 -16.98 -37.92
N SER A 149 42.10 -17.84 -38.93
CA SER A 149 42.85 -17.80 -40.20
C SER A 149 41.94 -17.34 -41.34
N ALA A 150 42.54 -16.62 -42.29
CA ALA A 150 41.95 -15.70 -43.26
C ALA A 150 41.44 -16.38 -44.57
N PRO A 151 40.95 -15.62 -45.60
CA PRO A 151 39.93 -16.03 -46.58
C PRO A 151 40.45 -16.50 -47.96
N GLN A 152 39.58 -17.16 -48.74
CA GLN A 152 39.58 -17.24 -50.22
C GLN A 152 38.10 -17.42 -50.66
N LYS A 153 37.42 -16.65 -51.51
CA LYS A 153 37.61 -16.25 -52.93
C LYS A 153 37.88 -17.42 -53.87
N GLU A 154 36.83 -17.91 -54.54
CA GLU A 154 36.58 -17.76 -55.98
C GLU A 154 35.09 -18.02 -56.29
#